data_AF-A0A9X3DVB1-F1
#
_entry.id   AF-A0A9X3DVB1-F1
#
_cell.length_a   1.000
_cell.length_b   1.000
_cell.length_c   1.000
_cell.angle_alpha   90.00
_cell.angle_beta   90.00
_cell.angle_gamma   90.00
#
_symmetry.space_group_name_H-M   'P 1'
#
loop_
_entity.id
_entity.type
_entity.pdbx_description
1 polymer ?
#
loop_
_entity_poly.entity_id
_entity_poly.type
_entity_poly.pdbx_seq_one_letter_code
_entity_poly.pdbx_strand_id
1 'polypeptide(L)'
;MREDHLYSVIYQDIQDAIAEIQQQTQGQHLCAIGLGMVEDLCGFFYVGCTIENLKDFEDVYEAWWISEWRYSSTANNHTHDAIMALYERLGKQCTDEQYIALREHYQDTIIQALQDLRSAGKLKNQQGEEIIMIIQYADSFDEDFEEISFAQINPEFLVPLFKNRFKQKSGENLYDYLLQKIEA
;
A
#
# COMPACT_ATOMS: atom_id res chain seq x y z
N MET A 1 4.20 -1.76 26.65
CA MET A 1 4.11 -0.35 26.21
C MET A 1 5.42 0.01 25.53
N ARG A 2 5.57 0.01 24.20
CA ARG A 2 4.61 0.40 23.15
C ARG A 2 5.06 -0.12 21.75
N GLU A 3 5.14 -1.44 21.54
CA GLU A 3 5.01 -1.99 20.17
C GLU A 3 3.57 -1.77 19.66
N ASP A 4 2.60 -1.91 20.58
CA ASP A 4 1.18 -1.56 20.37
C ASP A 4 0.94 -0.13 19.85
N HIS A 5 1.88 0.81 20.08
CA HIS A 5 1.68 2.19 19.66
C HIS A 5 1.95 2.39 18.18
N LEU A 6 3.05 1.84 17.66
CA LEU A 6 3.36 1.91 16.23
C LEU A 6 2.24 1.28 15.42
N TYR A 7 1.81 0.07 15.82
CA TYR A 7 0.66 -0.59 15.22
C TYR A 7 -0.60 0.28 15.25
N SER A 8 -0.97 0.82 16.42
CA SER A 8 -2.20 1.63 16.54
C SER A 8 -2.17 2.89 15.67
N VAL A 9 -0.99 3.50 15.52
CA VAL A 9 -0.80 4.71 14.68
C VAL A 9 -0.91 4.34 13.21
N ILE A 10 -0.18 3.32 12.76
CA ILE A 10 -0.23 2.83 11.38
C ILE A 10 -1.66 2.42 11.01
N TYR A 11 -2.33 1.65 11.87
CA TYR A 11 -3.69 1.20 11.65
C TYR A 11 -4.66 2.38 11.45
N GLN A 12 -4.54 3.41 12.28
CA GLN A 12 -5.37 4.61 12.18
C GLN A 12 -5.03 5.46 10.95
N ASP A 13 -3.75 5.68 10.67
CA ASP A 13 -3.29 6.46 9.50
C ASP A 13 -3.76 5.81 8.20
N ILE A 14 -3.69 4.47 8.08
CA ILE A 14 -4.24 3.74 6.93
C ILE A 14 -5.75 4.01 6.80
N GLN A 15 -6.51 3.90 7.90
CA GLN A 15 -7.95 4.11 7.85
C GLN A 15 -8.31 5.54 7.40
N ASP A 16 -7.63 6.54 7.94
CA ASP A 16 -7.89 7.94 7.61
C ASP A 16 -7.55 8.24 6.15
N ALA A 17 -6.41 7.73 5.66
CA ALA A 17 -6.01 7.87 4.27
C ALA A 17 -7.00 7.18 3.30
N ILE A 18 -7.46 5.97 3.62
CA ILE A 18 -8.47 5.27 2.83
C ILE A 18 -9.78 6.09 2.80
N ALA A 19 -10.24 6.58 3.95
CA ALA A 19 -11.47 7.37 4.03
C ALA A 19 -11.37 8.65 3.19
N GLU A 20 -10.23 9.34 3.23
CA GLU A 20 -9.98 10.54 2.44
C GLU A 20 -9.98 10.23 0.93
N ILE A 21 -9.25 9.19 0.50
CA ILE A 21 -9.20 8.78 -0.91
C ILE A 21 -10.60 8.35 -1.39
N GLN A 22 -11.37 7.65 -0.56
CA GLN A 22 -12.76 7.29 -0.88
C GLN A 22 -13.66 8.51 -1.05
N GLN A 23 -13.43 9.57 -0.27
CA GLN A 23 -14.16 10.83 -0.44
C GLN A 23 -13.79 11.50 -1.76
N GLN A 24 -12.50 11.54 -2.11
CA GLN A 24 -12.02 12.13 -3.37
C GLN A 24 -12.51 11.35 -4.61
N THR A 25 -12.71 10.05 -4.48
CA THR A 25 -13.12 9.14 -5.56
C THR A 25 -14.62 8.85 -5.56
N GLN A 26 -15.43 9.68 -4.90
CA GLN A 26 -16.87 9.50 -4.83
C GLN A 26 -17.50 9.42 -6.24
N GLY A 27 -18.25 8.35 -6.49
CA GLY A 27 -18.88 8.08 -7.79
C GLY A 27 -17.96 7.43 -8.83
N GLN A 28 -16.73 7.08 -8.47
CA GLN A 28 -15.81 6.28 -9.27
C GLN A 28 -15.60 4.88 -8.67
N HIS A 29 -14.92 3.99 -9.40
CA HIS A 29 -14.58 2.65 -8.94
C HIS A 29 -13.15 2.62 -8.40
N LEU A 30 -12.98 3.02 -7.13
CA LEU A 30 -11.69 2.85 -6.44
C LEU A 30 -11.34 1.36 -6.37
N CYS A 31 -10.26 0.97 -7.04
CA CYS A 31 -9.86 -0.43 -7.18
C CYS A 31 -8.58 -0.78 -6.44
N ALA A 32 -7.66 0.19 -6.29
CA ALA A 32 -6.41 -0.02 -5.59
C ALA A 32 -6.00 1.21 -4.77
N ILE A 33 -5.28 0.96 -3.68
CA ILE A 33 -4.57 1.96 -2.90
C ILE A 33 -3.10 1.54 -2.76
N GLY A 34 -2.22 2.47 -3.07
CA GLY A 34 -0.78 2.37 -2.97
C GLY A 34 -0.32 3.02 -1.68
N LEU A 35 0.58 2.35 -0.97
CA LEU A 35 1.32 2.86 0.17
C LEU A 35 2.79 2.96 -0.27
N GLY A 36 3.28 4.20 -0.39
CA GLY A 36 4.63 4.48 -0.82
C GLY A 36 5.58 4.66 0.35
N MET A 37 6.70 3.94 0.31
CA MET A 37 7.77 3.95 1.30
C MET A 37 9.11 4.38 0.66
N VAL A 38 10.11 4.68 1.49
CA VAL A 38 11.52 4.84 1.08
C VAL A 38 12.41 4.00 1.99
N GLU A 39 13.67 3.79 1.63
CA GLU A 39 14.65 2.99 2.38
C GLU A 39 14.75 3.39 3.86
N ASP A 40 14.73 4.70 4.12
CA ASP A 40 14.86 5.27 5.46
C ASP A 40 13.59 5.06 6.28
N LEU A 41 13.76 4.85 7.60
CA LEU A 41 12.63 4.78 8.53
C LEU A 41 11.90 6.13 8.58
N CYS A 42 10.84 6.25 7.81
CA CYS A 42 9.94 7.39 7.83
C CYS A 42 8.48 6.95 7.71
N GLY A 43 7.56 7.92 7.68
CA GLY A 43 6.17 7.66 7.33
C GLY A 43 6.03 7.23 5.86
N PHE A 44 4.79 7.01 5.44
CA PHE A 44 4.46 6.67 4.06
C PHE A 44 3.47 7.69 3.49
N PHE A 45 3.36 7.71 2.16
CA PHE A 45 2.29 8.43 1.47
C PHE A 45 1.27 7.44 0.91
N TYR A 46 0.02 7.90 0.76
CA TYR A 46 -1.03 7.09 0.17
C TYR A 46 -1.55 7.70 -1.11
N VAL A 47 -1.83 6.83 -2.06
CA VAL A 47 -2.37 7.16 -3.36
C VAL A 47 -3.44 6.16 -3.77
N GLY A 48 -4.47 6.61 -4.47
CA GLY A 48 -5.59 5.81 -4.92
C GLY A 48 -5.64 5.73 -6.45
N CYS A 49 -5.99 4.55 -6.94
CA CYS A 49 -6.27 4.30 -8.35
C CYS A 49 -7.72 3.85 -8.52
N THR A 50 -8.45 4.55 -9.40
CA THR A 50 -9.77 4.13 -9.85
C THR A 50 -9.67 3.42 -11.18
N ILE A 51 -10.60 2.52 -11.49
CA ILE A 51 -10.61 1.83 -12.79
C ILE A 51 -10.75 2.85 -13.93
N GLU A 52 -11.47 3.96 -13.71
CA GLU A 52 -11.57 5.07 -14.65
C GLU A 52 -10.21 5.67 -14.97
N ASN A 53 -9.35 5.93 -13.96
CA ASN A 53 -7.99 6.43 -14.22
C ASN A 53 -7.05 5.35 -14.75
N LEU A 54 -7.26 4.09 -14.40
CA LEU A 54 -6.46 2.99 -14.93
C LEU A 54 -6.55 2.93 -16.47
N LYS A 55 -7.71 3.29 -17.05
CA LYS A 55 -7.92 3.35 -18.51
C LYS A 55 -7.18 4.49 -19.21
N ASP A 56 -6.80 5.52 -18.47
CA ASP A 56 -6.13 6.71 -19.02
C ASP A 56 -4.63 6.45 -19.27
N PHE A 57 -4.07 5.37 -18.70
CA PHE A 57 -2.68 4.99 -18.94
C PHE A 57 -2.50 4.36 -20.33
N GLU A 58 -1.65 4.96 -21.15
CA GLU A 58 -1.28 4.43 -22.47
C GLU A 58 -0.29 3.25 -22.34
N ASP A 59 0.62 3.33 -21.38
CA ASP A 59 1.56 2.27 -21.02
C ASP A 59 1.11 1.54 -19.75
N VAL A 60 0.97 0.21 -19.85
CA VAL A 60 0.66 -0.66 -18.71
C VAL A 60 1.77 -0.61 -17.67
N TYR A 61 3.01 -0.33 -18.08
CA TYR A 61 4.12 -0.19 -17.16
C TYR A 61 3.94 0.99 -16.20
N GLU A 62 3.54 2.16 -16.74
CA GLU A 62 3.28 3.38 -15.97
C GLU A 62 2.11 3.20 -14.99
N ALA A 63 1.09 2.42 -15.38
CA ALA A 63 -0.10 2.17 -14.56
C ALA A 63 0.19 1.52 -13.19
N TRP A 64 1.36 0.87 -13.02
CA TRP A 64 1.73 0.14 -11.80
C TRP A 64 2.78 0.85 -10.94
N TRP A 65 3.21 2.04 -11.33
CA TRP A 65 3.97 2.92 -10.45
C TRP A 65 2.99 3.77 -9.66
N ILE A 66 2.95 3.55 -8.34
CA ILE A 66 1.94 4.24 -7.51
C ILE A 66 2.18 5.76 -7.50
N SER A 67 3.40 6.21 -7.79
CA SER A 67 3.74 7.63 -7.97
C SER A 67 2.93 8.33 -9.06
N GLU A 68 2.45 7.58 -10.06
CA GLU A 68 1.68 8.11 -11.18
C GLU A 68 0.18 8.19 -10.88
N TRP A 69 -0.25 7.70 -9.71
CA TRP A 69 -1.67 7.64 -9.36
C TRP A 69 -2.18 9.00 -8.86
N ARG A 70 -3.43 9.29 -9.23
CA ARG A 70 -3.98 10.65 -9.19
C ARG A 70 -4.42 11.13 -7.81
N TYR A 71 -5.00 10.25 -7.00
CA TYR A 71 -5.65 10.65 -5.75
C TYR A 71 -4.73 10.44 -4.58
N SER A 72 -4.20 11.50 -3.97
CA SER A 72 -3.34 11.38 -2.80
C SER A 72 -4.08 11.73 -1.52
N SER A 73 -3.79 11.03 -0.43
CA SER A 73 -4.23 11.47 0.89
C SER A 73 -3.38 12.65 1.38
N THR A 74 -3.90 13.39 2.34
CA THR A 74 -3.13 14.43 3.03
C THR A 74 -1.98 13.78 3.80
N ALA A 75 -0.76 14.29 3.59
CA ALA A 75 0.41 13.81 4.30
C ALA A 75 0.31 14.15 5.80
N ASN A 76 0.75 13.23 6.64
CA ASN A 76 0.88 13.43 8.08
C ASN A 76 2.19 12.79 8.57
N ASN A 77 2.57 13.09 9.81
CA ASN A 77 3.83 12.63 10.40
C ASN A 77 3.64 11.60 11.53
N HIS A 78 2.42 11.09 11.78
CA HIS A 78 2.19 10.28 12.98
C HIS A 78 3.01 8.99 12.95
N THR A 79 2.97 8.24 11.84
CA THR A 79 3.79 7.03 11.69
C THR A 79 5.29 7.34 11.74
N HIS A 80 5.73 8.45 11.12
CA HIS A 80 7.13 8.91 11.22
C HIS A 80 7.54 9.14 12.68
N ASP A 81 6.75 9.91 13.43
CA ASP A 81 7.03 10.22 14.83
C ASP A 81 7.05 8.94 15.69
N ALA A 82 6.17 7.99 15.40
CA ALA A 82 6.09 6.71 16.10
C ALA A 82 7.32 5.83 15.85
N ILE A 83 7.77 5.67 14.59
CA ILE A 83 8.95 4.86 14.27
C ILE A 83 10.24 5.54 14.73
N MET A 84 10.33 6.88 14.63
CA MET A 84 11.48 7.63 15.13
C MET A 84 11.61 7.52 16.65
N ALA A 85 10.50 7.52 17.39
CA ALA A 85 10.53 7.28 18.83
C ALA A 85 11.03 5.86 19.21
N LEU A 86 10.91 4.88 18.33
CA LEU A 86 11.52 3.56 18.52
C LEU A 86 13.01 3.58 18.16
N TYR A 87 13.36 4.21 17.04
CA TYR A 87 14.76 4.38 16.62
C TYR A 87 15.60 5.12 17.68
N GLU A 88 15.09 6.21 18.25
CA GLU A 88 15.76 6.97 19.32
C GLU A 88 16.07 6.12 20.56
N ARG A 89 15.26 5.09 20.85
CA ARG A 89 15.48 4.17 21.99
C ARG A 89 16.62 3.19 21.75
N LEU A 90 16.97 2.90 20.49
CA LEU A 90 18.17 2.14 20.16
C LEU A 90 19.43 2.93 20.56
N GLY A 91 19.32 4.26 20.62
CA GLY A 91 20.35 5.16 21.11
C GLY A 91 21.46 5.43 20.09
N LYS A 92 22.43 6.24 20.48
CA LYS A 92 23.52 6.72 19.60
C LYS A 92 24.49 5.64 19.12
N GLN A 93 24.39 4.43 19.66
CA GLN A 93 25.22 3.28 19.31
C GLN A 93 24.40 2.18 18.61
N CYS A 94 23.28 2.55 17.99
CA CYS A 94 22.49 1.64 17.15
C CYS A 94 23.42 0.94 16.15
N THR A 95 23.42 -0.39 16.16
CA THR A 95 24.13 -1.19 15.16
C THR A 95 23.30 -1.33 13.89
N ASP A 96 23.93 -1.73 12.79
CA ASP A 96 23.24 -1.99 11.53
C ASP A 96 22.19 -3.11 11.70
N GLU A 97 22.50 -4.16 12.49
CA GLU A 97 21.56 -5.25 12.76
C GLU A 97 20.33 -4.76 13.54
N GLN A 98 20.50 -3.83 14.47
CA GLN A 98 19.38 -3.25 15.22
C GLN A 98 18.50 -2.36 14.33
N TYR A 99 19.12 -1.62 13.41
CA TYR A 99 18.39 -0.81 12.45
C TYR A 99 17.61 -1.68 11.45
N ILE A 100 18.23 -2.73 10.93
CA ILE A 100 17.58 -3.71 10.04
C ILE A 100 16.40 -4.37 10.76
N ALA A 101 16.60 -4.85 11.99
CA ALA A 101 15.52 -5.47 12.77
C ALA A 101 14.35 -4.49 13.03
N LEU A 102 14.63 -3.20 13.21
CA LEU A 102 13.60 -2.18 13.35
C LEU A 102 12.85 -1.93 12.03
N ARG A 103 13.55 -1.96 10.89
CA ARG A 103 12.94 -1.87 9.55
C ARG A 103 12.04 -3.06 9.27
N GLU A 104 12.50 -4.28 9.54
CA GLU A 104 11.70 -5.50 9.40
C GLU A 104 10.45 -5.43 10.29
N HIS A 105 10.62 -5.04 11.57
CA HIS A 105 9.49 -4.83 12.47
C HIS A 105 8.49 -3.79 11.95
N TYR A 106 8.98 -2.70 11.35
CA TYR A 106 8.14 -1.67 10.76
C TYR A 106 7.34 -2.20 9.56
N GLN A 107 8.00 -2.88 8.62
CA GLN A 107 7.38 -3.54 7.47
C GLN A 107 6.31 -4.55 7.90
N ASP A 108 6.64 -5.43 8.84
CA ASP A 108 5.72 -6.44 9.38
C ASP A 108 4.51 -5.81 10.05
N THR A 109 4.71 -4.69 10.76
CA THR A 109 3.62 -3.98 11.42
C THR A 109 2.65 -3.36 10.41
N ILE A 110 3.15 -2.84 9.28
CA ILE A 110 2.30 -2.35 8.18
C ILE A 110 1.49 -3.50 7.58
N ILE A 111 2.14 -4.62 7.27
CA ILE A 111 1.48 -5.80 6.69
C ILE A 111 0.38 -6.31 7.64
N GLN A 112 0.71 -6.45 8.93
CA GLN A 112 -0.25 -6.89 9.95
C GLN A 112 -1.45 -5.95 10.05
N ALA A 113 -1.23 -4.63 10.07
CA ALA A 113 -2.33 -3.66 10.11
C ALA A 113 -3.24 -3.79 8.88
N LEU A 114 -2.69 -3.97 7.68
CA LEU A 114 -3.47 -4.17 6.46
C LEU A 114 -4.24 -5.49 6.46
N GLN A 115 -3.64 -6.58 6.94
CA GLN A 115 -4.32 -7.88 7.11
C GLN A 115 -5.50 -7.78 8.07
N ASP A 116 -5.33 -7.07 9.19
CA ASP A 116 -6.39 -6.87 10.19
C ASP A 116 -7.50 -5.98 9.64
N LEU A 117 -7.17 -4.92 8.90
CA LEU A 117 -8.16 -4.09 8.20
C LEU A 117 -8.95 -4.88 7.17
N ARG A 118 -8.29 -5.77 6.41
CA ARG A 118 -8.96 -6.66 5.46
C ARG A 118 -9.90 -7.63 6.17
N SER A 119 -9.41 -8.30 7.21
CA SER A 119 -10.18 -9.27 7.99
C SER A 119 -11.39 -8.63 8.68
N ALA A 120 -11.27 -7.35 9.06
CA ALA A 120 -12.37 -6.54 9.58
C ALA A 120 -13.35 -6.02 8.50
N GLY A 121 -13.10 -6.31 7.22
CA GLY A 121 -13.93 -5.86 6.10
C GLY A 121 -13.86 -4.36 5.82
N LYS A 122 -12.79 -3.68 6.27
CA LYS A 122 -12.61 -2.23 6.11
C LYS A 122 -11.94 -1.83 4.79
N LEU A 123 -11.35 -2.78 4.07
CA LEU A 123 -10.71 -2.52 2.77
C LEU A 123 -11.71 -2.70 1.62
N LYS A 124 -12.83 -1.97 1.68
CA LYS A 124 -13.88 -2.04 0.65
C LYS A 124 -14.19 -0.67 0.07
N ASN A 125 -14.42 -0.60 -1.24
CA ASN A 125 -14.87 0.62 -1.90
C ASN A 125 -16.36 0.91 -1.63
N GLN A 126 -16.88 2.01 -2.18
CA GLN A 126 -18.28 2.42 -1.98
C GLN A 126 -19.29 1.43 -2.57
N GLN A 127 -18.87 0.63 -3.54
CA GLN A 127 -19.63 -0.45 -4.19
C GLN A 127 -19.59 -1.76 -3.38
N GLY A 128 -18.82 -1.82 -2.29
CA GLY A 128 -18.66 -2.99 -1.43
C GLY A 128 -17.65 -4.02 -1.93
N GLU A 129 -16.89 -3.70 -2.98
CA GLU A 129 -15.82 -4.54 -3.50
C GLU A 129 -14.53 -4.34 -2.70
N GLU A 130 -13.73 -5.41 -2.57
CA GLU A 130 -12.42 -5.34 -1.93
C GLU A 130 -11.47 -4.43 -2.72
N ILE A 131 -10.82 -3.51 -2.01
CA ILE A 131 -9.73 -2.67 -2.52
C ILE A 131 -8.43 -3.48 -2.48
N ILE A 132 -7.64 -3.39 -3.55
CA ILE A 132 -6.29 -3.98 -3.62
C ILE A 132 -5.31 -3.04 -2.93
N MET A 133 -4.44 -3.58 -2.08
CA MET A 133 -3.39 -2.81 -1.41
C MET A 133 -2.04 -3.14 -2.01
N ILE A 134 -1.26 -2.12 -2.39
CA ILE A 134 0.10 -2.28 -2.92
C ILE A 134 1.05 -1.48 -2.04
N ILE A 135 2.13 -2.10 -1.58
CA ILE A 135 3.22 -1.40 -0.89
C ILE A 135 4.40 -1.34 -1.85
N GLN A 136 4.90 -0.13 -2.13
CA GLN A 136 5.99 0.08 -3.08
C GLN A 136 7.06 1.02 -2.48
N TYR A 137 8.32 0.63 -2.63
CA TYR A 137 9.45 1.52 -2.37
C TYR A 137 9.61 2.50 -3.53
N ALA A 138 9.40 3.79 -3.27
CA ALA A 138 9.48 4.86 -4.27
C ALA A 138 10.91 5.09 -4.79
N ASP A 139 11.92 4.61 -4.07
CA ASP A 139 13.34 4.65 -4.42
C ASP A 139 13.87 3.30 -4.93
N SER A 140 12.99 2.32 -5.18
CA SER A 140 13.34 0.97 -5.62
C SER A 140 14.34 0.25 -4.71
N PHE A 141 14.34 0.57 -3.41
CA PHE A 141 15.26 -0.03 -2.44
C PHE A 141 15.11 -1.55 -2.33
N ASP A 142 13.88 -2.05 -2.25
CA ASP A 142 13.56 -3.47 -2.15
C ASP A 142 12.37 -3.81 -3.06
N GLU A 143 12.67 -4.20 -4.30
CA GLU A 143 11.67 -4.55 -5.30
C GLU A 143 10.98 -5.90 -5.01
N ASP A 144 11.66 -6.80 -4.29
CA ASP A 144 11.09 -8.10 -3.91
C ASP A 144 10.02 -7.93 -2.82
N PHE A 145 10.17 -6.93 -1.94
CA PHE A 145 9.21 -6.62 -0.90
C PHE A 145 7.80 -6.31 -1.43
N GLU A 146 7.69 -5.67 -2.60
CA GLU A 146 6.40 -5.40 -3.23
C GLU A 146 5.64 -6.70 -3.54
N GLU A 147 6.29 -7.72 -4.13
CA GLU A 147 5.65 -9.02 -4.41
C GLU A 147 5.35 -9.80 -3.12
N ILE A 148 6.29 -9.80 -2.18
CA ILE A 148 6.18 -10.52 -0.89
C ILE A 148 5.03 -9.95 -0.06
N SER A 149 4.96 -8.63 0.09
CA SER A 149 3.90 -7.97 0.85
C SER A 149 2.54 -8.10 0.16
N PHE A 150 2.49 -8.00 -1.18
CA PHE A 150 1.25 -8.16 -1.93
C PHE A 150 0.59 -9.52 -1.65
N ALA A 151 1.36 -10.61 -1.66
CA ALA A 151 0.87 -11.96 -1.41
C ALA A 151 0.38 -12.18 0.03
N GLN A 152 0.91 -11.42 0.99
CA GLN A 152 0.48 -11.48 2.39
C GLN A 152 -0.79 -10.69 2.66
N ILE A 153 -1.06 -9.64 1.88
CA ILE A 153 -2.16 -8.69 2.14
C ILE A 153 -3.40 -8.99 1.29
N ASN A 154 -3.22 -9.39 0.04
CA ASN A 154 -4.31 -9.49 -0.94
C ASN A 154 -4.78 -10.93 -1.15
N PRO A 155 -6.00 -11.13 -1.68
CA PRO A 155 -6.48 -12.46 -2.05
C PRO A 155 -5.48 -13.25 -2.91
N GLU A 156 -5.27 -14.53 -2.57
CA GLU A 156 -4.29 -15.41 -3.21
C GLU A 156 -4.43 -15.48 -4.73
N PHE A 157 -5.66 -15.45 -5.25
CA PHE A 157 -5.91 -15.51 -6.70
C PHE A 157 -5.37 -14.28 -7.47
N LEU A 158 -5.15 -13.14 -6.79
CA LEU A 158 -4.58 -11.94 -7.41
C LEU A 158 -3.06 -12.00 -7.52
N VAL A 159 -2.38 -12.84 -6.74
CA VAL A 159 -0.92 -12.94 -6.71
C VAL A 159 -0.31 -13.24 -8.09
N PRO A 160 -0.76 -14.26 -8.85
CA PRO A 160 -0.22 -14.49 -10.19
C PRO A 160 -0.53 -13.34 -11.16
N LEU A 161 -1.66 -12.65 -11.00
CA LEU A 161 -2.04 -11.51 -11.83
C LEU A 161 -1.14 -10.30 -11.56
N PHE A 162 -0.82 -10.04 -10.29
CA PHE A 162 0.07 -8.98 -9.86
C PHE A 162 1.52 -9.24 -10.26
N LYS A 163 1.98 -10.48 -10.17
CA LYS A 163 3.30 -10.87 -10.69
C LYS A 163 3.44 -10.61 -12.20
N ASN A 164 2.34 -10.72 -12.94
CA ASN A 164 2.29 -10.42 -14.37
C ASN A 164 1.89 -8.96 -14.67
N ARG A 165 1.79 -8.06 -13.68
CA ARG A 165 1.23 -6.70 -13.85
C ARG A 165 1.86 -5.90 -14.98
N PHE A 166 3.17 -6.05 -15.20
CA PHE A 166 3.91 -5.36 -16.26
C PHE A 166 3.84 -6.04 -17.64
N LYS A 167 3.25 -7.23 -17.76
CA LYS A 167 3.14 -7.91 -19.06
C LYS A 167 2.08 -7.23 -19.92
N GLN A 168 2.39 -7.09 -21.21
CA GLN A 168 1.45 -6.54 -22.20
C GLN A 168 0.14 -7.34 -22.25
N LYS A 169 -0.94 -6.61 -22.55
CA LYS A 169 -2.35 -7.02 -22.48
C LYS A 169 -2.61 -8.40 -23.13
N SER A 170 -3.06 -9.36 -22.33
CA SER A 170 -3.43 -10.71 -22.80
C SER A 170 -4.49 -11.42 -21.93
N GLY A 171 -5.07 -10.74 -20.93
CA GLY A 171 -6.05 -11.30 -20.00
C GLY A 171 -5.45 -12.06 -18.83
N GLU A 172 -4.12 -12.07 -18.67
CA GLU A 172 -3.40 -12.84 -17.65
C GLU A 172 -2.63 -11.97 -16.63
N ASN A 173 -2.95 -10.68 -16.58
CA ASN A 173 -2.34 -9.70 -15.69
C ASN A 173 -3.42 -8.96 -14.87
N LEU A 174 -2.97 -8.23 -13.84
CA LEU A 174 -3.88 -7.49 -12.97
C LEU A 174 -4.64 -6.37 -13.68
N TYR A 175 -4.03 -5.78 -14.72
CA TYR A 175 -4.60 -4.65 -15.47
C TYR A 175 -5.87 -5.08 -16.20
N ASP A 176 -5.75 -6.15 -16.99
CA ASP A 176 -6.85 -6.71 -17.76
C ASP A 176 -7.97 -7.23 -16.85
N TYR A 177 -7.59 -7.87 -15.72
CA TYR A 177 -8.56 -8.31 -14.70
C TYR A 177 -9.39 -7.14 -14.14
N LEU A 178 -8.75 -6.02 -13.79
CA LEU A 178 -9.45 -4.85 -13.26
C LEU A 178 -10.35 -4.19 -14.31
N LEU A 179 -9.91 -4.11 -15.57
CA LEU A 179 -10.73 -3.51 -16.63
C LEU A 179 -11.97 -4.34 -16.96
N GLN A 180 -11.88 -5.67 -16.93
CA GLN A 180 -13.01 -6.56 -17.20
C GLN A 180 -14.17 -6.39 -16.20
N LYS A 181 -13.89 -5.96 -14.96
CA LYS A 181 -14.92 -5.74 -13.94
C LYS A 181 -15.95 -4.66 -14.29
N ILE A 182 -15.62 -3.72 -15.18
CA ILE A 182 -16.57 -2.68 -15.61
C ILE A 182 -17.41 -3.12 -16.82
N GLU A 183 -16.97 -4.14 -17.55
CA GLU A 183 -17.66 -4.63 -18.75
C GLU A 183 -18.70 -5.73 -18.45
N ALA A 184 -18.76 -6.21 -17.20
CA ALA A 184 -19.69 -7.24 -16.71
C ALA A 184 -20.89 -6.63 -15.98
#